data_AF-Q2V3P9-F1
#
_entry.id   AF-Q2V3P9-F1
#
_cell.length_a   1.000
_cell.length_b   1.000
_cell.length_c   1.000
_cell.angle_alpha   90.00
_cell.angle_beta   90.00
_cell.angle_gamma   90.00
#
_symmetry.space_group_name_H-M   'P 1'
#
loop_
_entity.id
_entity.type
_entity.pdbx_description
1 polymer ?
#
loop_
_entity_poly.entity_id
_entity_poly.type
_entity_poly.pdbx_seq_one_letter_code
_entity_poly.pdbx_strand_id
1 'polypeptide(L)'
;MSGAGKKIADVAFKASRTIDWDGMAKVLVTDEARREFSNLRRAFDEVNTQLQTKFSQEPEPIDWDYYRKGIGAGIVDKYKEAYDSIEIPKYVDKVTPEYKPKFDALVIGGTERSRTEIAQGV
;
A
#
# COMPACT_ATOMS: atom_id res chain seq x y z
N MET A 1 -7.58 18.66 1.88
CA MET A 1 -8.02 17.37 2.46
C MET A 1 -6.83 16.43 2.61
N SER A 2 -6.07 16.52 3.72
CA SER A 2 -4.79 15.80 3.92
C SER A 2 -4.92 14.45 4.66
N GLY A 3 -6.04 14.20 5.35
CA GLY A 3 -6.15 13.05 6.25
C GLY A 3 -6.26 11.66 5.60
N ALA A 4 -6.46 11.55 4.29
CA ALA A 4 -6.72 10.25 3.64
C ALA A 4 -5.44 9.44 3.36
N GLY A 5 -4.37 10.06 2.85
CA GLY A 5 -3.12 9.37 2.53
C GLY A 5 -2.38 8.86 3.76
N LYS A 6 -2.29 9.70 4.80
CA LYS A 6 -1.71 9.34 6.09
C LYS A 6 -2.45 8.16 6.77
N LYS A 7 -3.78 8.15 6.69
CA LYS A 7 -4.59 7.04 7.20
C LYS A 7 -4.34 5.72 6.46
N ILE A 8 -4.15 5.76 5.14
CA ILE A 8 -3.87 4.56 4.35
C ILE A 8 -2.49 3.99 4.69
N ALA A 9 -1.46 4.86 4.79
CA ALA A 9 -0.13 4.45 5.21
C ALA A 9 -0.11 3.86 6.62
N ASP A 10 -0.84 4.46 7.57
CA ASP A 10 -0.96 3.95 8.95
C ASP A 10 -1.71 2.61 9.03
N VAL A 11 -2.78 2.42 8.23
CA VAL A 11 -3.52 1.16 8.16
C VAL A 11 -2.66 0.06 7.54
N ALA A 12 -1.97 0.34 6.43
CA ALA A 12 -1.04 -0.59 5.79
C ALA A 12 0.12 -0.99 6.75
N PHE A 13 0.64 -0.04 7.52
CA PHE A 13 1.69 -0.29 8.51
C PHE A 13 1.20 -1.11 9.72
N LYS A 14 -0.02 -0.87 10.18
CA LYS A 14 -0.61 -1.69 11.26
C LYS A 14 -0.86 -3.12 10.80
N ALA A 15 -1.39 -3.28 9.59
CA ALA A 15 -1.59 -4.60 8.98
C ALA A 15 -0.26 -5.33 8.76
N SER A 16 0.79 -4.64 8.30
CA SER A 16 2.10 -5.26 8.04
C SER A 16 2.74 -5.86 9.29
N ARG A 17 2.61 -5.21 10.46
CA ARG A 17 3.11 -5.75 11.73
C ARG A 17 2.39 -6.99 12.24
N THR A 18 1.19 -7.28 11.72
CA THR A 18 0.42 -8.47 12.11
C THR A 18 0.68 -9.69 11.22
N ILE A 19 1.50 -9.55 10.16
CA ILE A 19 1.79 -10.65 9.25
C ILE A 19 2.88 -11.55 9.85
N ASP A 20 2.53 -12.80 10.15
CA ASP A 20 3.50 -13.84 10.55
C ASP A 20 4.19 -14.45 9.32
N TRP A 21 5.19 -13.72 8.80
CA TRP A 21 5.98 -14.17 7.65
C TRP A 21 6.73 -15.48 7.91
N ASP A 22 7.17 -15.71 9.15
CA ASP A 22 7.97 -16.88 9.50
C ASP A 22 7.08 -18.13 9.67
N GLY A 23 5.86 -17.97 10.17
CA GLY A 23 4.83 -19.01 10.16
C GLY A 23 4.39 -19.39 8.74
N MET A 24 4.17 -18.40 7.88
CA MET A 24 3.85 -18.63 6.47
C MET A 24 4.98 -19.35 5.72
N ALA A 25 6.25 -19.03 5.99
CA ALA A 25 7.38 -19.71 5.36
C ALA A 25 7.43 -21.22 5.70
N LYS A 26 7.02 -21.60 6.92
CA LYS A 26 7.07 -23.00 7.40
C LYS A 26 6.06 -23.91 6.72
N VAL A 27 4.95 -23.38 6.21
CA VAL A 27 3.93 -24.18 5.51
C VAL A 27 4.24 -24.38 4.03
N LEU A 28 5.28 -23.74 3.50
CA LEU A 28 5.70 -23.89 2.11
C LEU A 28 6.60 -25.10 1.93
N VAL A 29 6.06 -26.10 1.22
CA VAL A 29 6.68 -27.41 1.04
C VAL A 29 7.48 -27.54 -0.26
N THR A 30 7.27 -26.67 -1.25
CA THR A 30 8.01 -26.68 -2.53
C THR A 30 9.03 -25.55 -2.61
N ASP A 31 10.14 -25.80 -3.31
CA ASP A 31 11.23 -24.82 -3.45
C ASP A 31 10.80 -23.64 -4.34
N GLU A 32 9.96 -23.88 -5.35
CA GLU A 32 9.35 -22.81 -6.14
C GLU A 32 8.47 -21.91 -5.28
N ALA A 33 7.64 -22.48 -4.39
CA ALA A 33 6.78 -21.69 -3.52
C ALA A 33 7.59 -20.86 -2.51
N ARG A 34 8.67 -21.41 -1.97
CA ARG A 34 9.61 -20.67 -1.09
C ARG A 34 10.27 -19.51 -1.82
N ARG A 35 10.66 -19.71 -3.09
CA ARG A 35 11.26 -18.67 -3.93
C ARG A 35 10.27 -17.54 -4.20
N GLU A 36 9.06 -17.86 -4.66
CA GLU A 36 8.04 -16.84 -4.93
C GLU A 36 7.59 -16.12 -3.65
N PHE A 37 7.51 -16.82 -2.53
CA PHE A 37 7.21 -16.20 -1.23
C PHE A 37 8.30 -15.23 -0.77
N SER A 38 9.57 -15.57 -0.98
CA SER A 38 10.69 -14.67 -0.67
C SER A 38 10.66 -13.41 -1.55
N ASN A 39 10.31 -13.57 -2.83
CA ASN A 39 10.10 -12.44 -3.74
C ASN A 39 8.94 -11.55 -3.29
N LEU A 40 7.83 -12.14 -2.86
CA LEU A 40 6.66 -11.43 -2.34
C LEU A 40 7.00 -10.64 -1.07
N ARG A 41 7.66 -11.26 -0.09
CA ARG A 41 8.09 -10.58 1.14
C ARG A 41 8.98 -9.39 0.84
N ARG A 42 9.96 -9.55 -0.06
CA ARG A 42 10.84 -8.45 -0.48
C ARG A 42 10.06 -7.30 -1.12
N ALA A 43 9.16 -7.60 -2.07
CA ALA A 43 8.35 -6.57 -2.73
C ALA A 43 7.45 -5.84 -1.73
N PHE A 44 6.89 -6.57 -0.76
CA PHE A 44 6.09 -6.00 0.31
C PHE A 44 6.91 -5.07 1.21
N ASP A 45 8.09 -5.49 1.66
CA ASP A 45 8.96 -4.68 2.52
C ASP A 45 9.43 -3.41 1.81
N GLU A 46 9.72 -3.50 0.51
CA GLU A 46 10.07 -2.34 -0.32
C GLU A 46 8.93 -1.33 -0.40
N VAL A 47 7.71 -1.78 -0.73
CA VAL A 47 6.53 -0.90 -0.80
C VAL A 47 6.21 -0.30 0.57
N ASN A 48 6.25 -1.10 1.63
CA ASN A 48 5.97 -0.63 3.00
C ASN A 48 7.00 0.43 3.42
N THR A 49 8.29 0.22 3.12
CA THR A 49 9.35 1.20 3.39
C THR A 49 9.14 2.50 2.60
N GLN A 50 8.81 2.42 1.31
CA GLN A 50 8.55 3.60 0.48
C GLN A 50 7.32 4.40 0.97
N LEU A 51 6.24 3.72 1.36
CA LEU A 51 5.04 4.36 1.91
C LEU A 51 5.37 5.12 3.21
N GLN A 52 6.14 4.50 4.11
CA GLN A 52 6.52 5.12 5.39
C GLN A 52 7.47 6.31 5.21
N THR A 53 8.44 6.22 4.29
CA THR A 53 9.53 7.20 4.21
C THR A 53 9.29 8.31 3.19
N LYS A 54 8.66 8.04 2.05
CA LYS A 54 8.57 9.00 0.93
C LYS A 54 7.20 9.64 0.78
N PHE A 55 6.12 8.90 1.04
CA PHE A 55 4.75 9.36 0.78
C PHE A 55 4.00 9.80 2.04
N SER A 56 4.55 9.52 3.22
CA SER A 56 3.97 9.96 4.50
C SER A 56 4.45 11.34 4.95
N GLN A 57 5.31 12.01 4.16
CA GLN A 57 5.74 13.39 4.40
C GLN A 57 4.79 14.33 3.66
N GLU A 58 4.08 15.21 4.39
CA GLU A 58 3.38 16.32 3.75
C GLU A 58 4.42 17.19 3.03
N PRO A 59 4.15 17.63 1.78
CA PRO A 59 5.05 18.57 1.12
C PRO A 59 5.18 19.82 1.99
N GLU A 60 6.41 20.34 2.13
CA GLU A 60 6.66 21.51 2.96
C GLU A 60 5.78 22.69 2.49
N PRO A 61 5.12 23.40 3.42
CA PRO A 61 4.30 24.55 3.06
C PRO A 61 5.13 25.59 2.28
N ILE A 62 4.60 26.03 1.15
CA ILE A 62 5.26 27.07 0.34
C ILE A 62 5.15 28.41 1.08
N ASP A 63 6.29 29.06 1.34
CA ASP A 63 6.35 30.40 1.92
C ASP A 63 6.06 31.47 0.85
N TRP A 64 4.78 31.66 0.56
CA TRP A 64 4.32 32.64 -0.42
C TRP A 64 4.72 34.07 -0.07
N ASP A 65 4.82 34.43 1.20
CA ASP A 65 5.14 35.80 1.63
C ASP A 65 6.63 36.13 1.42
N TYR A 66 7.51 35.14 1.57
CA TYR A 66 8.92 35.26 1.16
C TYR A 66 9.04 35.57 -0.34
N TYR A 67 8.34 34.83 -1.20
CA TYR A 67 8.38 35.05 -2.65
C TYR A 67 7.72 36.37 -3.06
N ARG A 68 6.65 36.80 -2.38
CA ARG A 68 5.99 38.11 -2.62
C ARG A 68 6.95 39.27 -2.43
N LYS A 69 7.87 39.19 -1.46
CA LYS A 69 8.88 40.24 -1.20
C LYS A 69 9.95 40.33 -2.30
N GLY A 70 10.30 39.22 -2.95
CA GLY A 70 11.36 39.19 -3.97
C GLY A 70 10.88 39.41 -5.41
N ILE A 71 9.73 38.83 -5.77
CA ILE A 71 9.23 38.77 -7.17
C ILE A 71 8.02 39.69 -7.38
N GLY A 72 7.38 40.13 -6.30
CA GLY A 72 6.19 40.97 -6.32
C GLY A 72 4.89 40.18 -6.26
N ALA A 73 3.87 40.77 -5.63
CA ALA A 73 2.61 40.10 -5.30
C ALA A 73 1.85 39.55 -6.52
N GLY A 74 1.82 40.30 -7.63
CA GLY A 74 0.98 39.93 -8.78
C GLY A 74 1.37 38.64 -9.51
N ILE A 75 2.64 38.22 -9.45
CA ILE A 75 3.09 36.93 -10.02
C ILE A 75 2.81 35.82 -9.01
N VAL A 76 3.22 36.04 -7.75
CA VAL A 76 3.12 35.02 -6.70
C VAL A 76 1.67 34.66 -6.40
N ASP A 77 0.75 35.64 -6.45
CA ASP A 77 -0.67 35.39 -6.21
C ASP A 77 -1.30 34.53 -7.32
N LYS A 78 -0.88 34.70 -8.59
CA LYS A 78 -1.32 33.83 -9.70
C LYS A 78 -0.82 32.40 -9.54
N TYR A 79 0.44 32.23 -9.11
CA TYR A 79 0.99 30.90 -8.84
C TYR A 79 0.33 30.23 -7.64
N LYS A 80 0.02 30.99 -6.59
CA LYS A 80 -0.73 30.51 -5.44
C LYS A 80 -2.14 30.05 -5.84
N GLU A 81 -2.87 30.86 -6.62
CA GLU A 81 -4.19 30.51 -7.13
C GLU A 81 -4.15 29.24 -8.00
N ALA A 82 -3.17 29.15 -8.90
CA ALA A 82 -2.97 27.95 -9.72
C ALA A 82 -2.62 26.73 -8.87
N TYR A 83 -1.74 26.88 -7.87
CA TYR A 83 -1.37 25.79 -6.96
C TYR A 83 -2.55 25.28 -6.14
N ASP A 84 -3.35 26.19 -5.59
CA ASP A 84 -4.55 25.85 -4.80
C ASP A 84 -5.65 25.21 -5.66
N SER A 85 -5.67 25.51 -6.96
CA SER A 85 -6.60 24.90 -7.94
C SER A 85 -6.21 23.49 -8.40
N ILE A 86 -4.98 23.05 -8.14
CA ILE A 86 -4.52 21.71 -8.54
C ILE A 86 -5.14 20.66 -7.61
N GLU A 87 -6.08 19.91 -8.15
CA GLU A 87 -6.57 18.69 -7.50
C GLU A 87 -5.60 17.54 -7.79
N ILE A 88 -4.93 17.05 -6.75
CA ILE A 88 -4.06 15.87 -6.86
C ILE A 88 -4.95 14.65 -7.13
N PRO A 89 -4.78 13.95 -8.27
CA PRO A 89 -5.56 12.75 -8.57
C PRO A 89 -5.36 11.70 -7.47
N LYS A 90 -6.46 11.26 -6.87
CA LYS A 90 -6.42 10.16 -5.90
C LYS A 90 -6.19 8.85 -6.63
N TYR A 91 -5.26 8.04 -6.13
CA TYR A 91 -5.08 6.69 -6.64
C TYR A 91 -6.36 5.87 -6.40
N VAL A 92 -6.92 5.31 -7.47
CA VAL A 92 -8.08 4.41 -7.40
C VAL A 92 -7.55 3.00 -7.33
N ASP A 93 -7.81 2.32 -6.22
CA ASP A 93 -7.47 0.91 -6.05
C ASP A 93 -8.36 0.03 -6.95
N LYS A 94 -7.78 -0.41 -8.06
CA LYS A 94 -8.41 -1.34 -9.01
C LYS A 94 -8.01 -2.79 -8.77
N VAL A 95 -7.03 -3.03 -7.91
CA VAL A 95 -6.36 -4.32 -7.76
C VAL A 95 -7.03 -5.14 -6.66
N THR A 96 -7.31 -4.56 -5.49
CA THR A 96 -7.95 -5.28 -4.39
C THR A 96 -9.28 -5.95 -4.78
N PRO A 97 -10.18 -5.32 -5.57
CA PRO A 97 -11.43 -5.96 -6.02
C PRO A 97 -11.21 -7.16 -6.95
N GLU A 98 -10.11 -7.19 -7.69
CA GLU A 98 -9.80 -8.26 -8.65
C GLU A 98 -9.24 -9.50 -7.95
N TYR A 99 -8.38 -9.31 -6.95
CA TYR A 99 -7.67 -10.40 -6.29
C TYR A 99 -8.42 -11.01 -5.10
N LYS A 100 -9.32 -10.25 -4.47
CA LYS A 100 -10.18 -10.76 -3.39
C LYS A 100 -10.95 -12.03 -3.76
N PRO A 101 -11.70 -12.10 -4.88
CA PRO A 101 -12.45 -13.31 -5.23
C PRO A 101 -11.53 -14.50 -5.55
N LYS A 102 -10.35 -14.27 -6.14
CA LYS A 102 -9.36 -15.32 -6.41
C LYS A 102 -8.80 -15.91 -5.11
N PHE A 103 -8.52 -15.05 -4.13
CA PHE A 103 -8.07 -15.48 -2.80
C PHE A 103 -9.15 -16.26 -2.07
N ASP A 104 -10.37 -15.74 -2.02
CA ASP A 104 -11.51 -16.39 -1.36
C ASP A 104 -11.78 -17.79 -1.97
N ALA A 105 -11.69 -17.93 -3.30
CA ALA A 105 -11.83 -19.21 -3.98
C ALA A 105 -10.73 -20.22 -3.61
N LEU A 106 -9.48 -19.79 -3.46
CA LEU A 106 -8.37 -20.65 -3.05
C LEU A 106 -8.53 -21.15 -1.61
N VAL A 107 -9.05 -20.32 -0.69
CA VAL A 107 -9.33 -20.70 0.70
C VAL A 107 -10.44 -21.76 0.75
N ILE A 108 -11.50 -21.58 -0.03
CA ILE A 108 -12.59 -22.55 -0.14
C ILE A 108 -12.06 -23.87 -0.71
N GLY A 109 -11.33 -23.83 -1.83
CA GLY A 109 -10.78 -25.02 -2.46
C GLY A 109 -9.71 -25.73 -1.61
N GLY A 110 -8.99 -25.02 -0.75
CA GLY A 110 -8.09 -25.63 0.26
C GLY A 110 -8.86 -26.33 1.39
N THR A 111 -9.94 -25.71 1.86
CA THR A 111 -10.83 -26.27 2.89
C THR A 111 -11.52 -27.53 2.38
N GLU A 112 -11.99 -27.52 1.14
CA GLU A 112 -12.62 -28.68 0.49
C GLU A 112 -11.63 -29.83 0.29
N ARG A 113 -10.40 -29.56 -0.19
CA ARG A 113 -9.35 -30.57 -0.31
C ARG A 113 -9.04 -31.23 1.04
N SER A 114 -8.87 -30.42 2.08
CA SER A 114 -8.61 -30.93 3.45
C SER A 114 -9.75 -31.79 3.98
N ARG A 115 -11.02 -31.41 3.73
CA ARG A 115 -12.19 -32.23 4.13
C ARG A 115 -12.26 -33.54 3.35
N THR A 116 -11.87 -33.53 2.08
CA THR A 116 -11.86 -34.74 1.24
C THR A 116 -10.75 -35.71 1.66
N GLU A 117 -9.56 -35.20 2.00
CA GLU A 117 -8.44 -36.00 2.52
C GLU A 117 -8.80 -36.67 3.86
N ILE A 118 -9.40 -35.92 4.80
CA ILE A 118 -9.89 -36.46 6.08
C ILE A 118 -10.98 -37.54 5.86
N ALA A 119 -11.87 -37.35 4.89
CA ALA A 119 -12.91 -38.32 4.57
C ALA A 119 -12.38 -39.58 3.88
N GLN A 120 -11.21 -39.50 3.22
CA GLN A 120 -10.56 -40.63 2.55
C GLN A 120 -9.58 -41.39 3.44
N GLY A 121 -9.36 -40.96 4.69
CA GLY A 121 -8.61 -41.71 5.69
C GLY A 121 -7.11 -41.82 5.42
N VAL A 122 -6.50 -40.75 4.91
CA VAL A 122 -5.03 -40.57 4.87
C VAL A 122 -4.61 -39.66 6.01
#